data_AF-A0A7W9XHQ9-F1
#
_entry.id   AF-A0A7W9XHQ9-F1
#
_cell.length_a   1.000
_cell.length_b   1.000
_cell.length_c   1.000
_cell.angle_alpha   90.00
_cell.angle_beta   90.00
_cell.angle_gamma   90.00
#
_symmetry.space_group_name_H-M   'P 1'
#
loop_
_entity.id
_entity.type
_entity.pdbx_description
1 polymer ?
#
loop_
_entity_poly.entity_id
_entity_poly.type
_entity_poly.pdbx_seq_one_letter_code
_entity_poly.pdbx_strand_id
1 'polypeptide(L)'
;MTRTVSYSIKKDTGSIINIIIEPVLTQSDHGTLSFTGVYTLYKDTDKKDKDLLDIQEIAPEIGESKPLLDDKNNPDFAGQLTLNTAGSEWIYTSGDKGVVLSVNEQKQIIAFIETDHQ
;
A
#
# COMPACT_ATOMS: atom_id res chain seq x y z
N MET A 1 -9.20 6.58 4.40
CA MET A 1 -8.82 5.18 4.12
C MET A 1 -8.11 4.41 5.26
N THR A 2 -8.72 3.32 5.75
CA THR A 2 -8.11 2.31 6.65
C THR A 2 -8.20 0.88 6.07
N ARG A 3 -8.52 0.76 4.78
CA ARG A 3 -8.66 -0.52 4.07
C ARG A 3 -7.68 -0.58 2.91
N THR A 4 -7.26 -1.78 2.55
CA THR A 4 -6.49 -2.02 1.32
C THR A 4 -7.39 -1.83 0.10
N VAL A 5 -6.87 -1.16 -0.93
CA VAL A 5 -7.58 -0.91 -2.20
C VAL A 5 -6.65 -1.09 -3.39
N SER A 6 -7.21 -1.39 -4.56
CA SER A 6 -6.50 -1.32 -5.83
C SER A 6 -6.94 -0.05 -6.58
N TYR A 7 -5.97 0.75 -7.04
CA TYR A 7 -6.20 2.00 -7.75
C TYR A 7 -5.38 2.05 -9.04
N SER A 8 -6.03 2.41 -10.15
CA SER A 8 -5.38 2.54 -11.45
C SER A 8 -4.69 3.90 -11.60
N ILE A 9 -3.40 3.90 -11.94
CA ILE A 9 -2.64 5.10 -12.28
C ILE A 9 -2.18 5.06 -13.73
N LYS A 10 -1.98 6.25 -14.32
CA LYS A 10 -1.32 6.39 -15.61
C LYS A 10 0.18 6.60 -15.39
N LYS A 11 0.99 5.70 -15.93
CA LYS A 11 2.45 5.82 -15.99
C LYS A 11 2.84 7.00 -16.87
N ASP A 12 4.04 7.55 -16.65
CA ASP A 12 4.59 8.59 -17.51
C ASP A 12 4.76 8.11 -18.97
N THR A 13 4.93 6.81 -19.18
CA THR A 13 4.97 6.17 -20.51
C THR A 13 3.61 6.12 -21.22
N GLY A 14 2.53 6.53 -20.55
CA GLY A 14 1.15 6.51 -21.06
C GLY A 14 0.39 5.21 -20.79
N SER A 15 1.07 4.16 -20.36
CA SER A 15 0.45 2.89 -19.95
C SER A 15 -0.31 3.03 -18.62
N ILE A 16 -1.32 2.21 -18.40
CA ILE A 16 -2.09 2.17 -17.14
C ILE A 16 -1.62 0.96 -16.34
N ILE A 17 -1.37 1.15 -15.05
CA ILE A 17 -1.10 0.06 -14.11
C ILE A 17 -2.02 0.20 -12.89
N ASN A 18 -2.28 -0.93 -12.23
CA ASN A 18 -2.98 -0.96 -10.96
C ASN A 18 -1.95 -1.01 -9.82
N ILE A 19 -2.22 -0.24 -8.77
CA ILE A 19 -1.43 -0.18 -7.54
C ILE A 19 -2.34 -0.57 -6.38
N ILE A 20 -1.92 -1.59 -5.64
CA ILE A 20 -2.50 -1.91 -4.33
C ILE A 20 -1.93 -0.91 -3.33
N ILE A 21 -2.82 -0.25 -2.60
CA ILE A 21 -2.53 0.74 -1.57
C ILE A 21 -2.99 0.13 -0.25
N GLU A 22 -2.03 -0.21 0.60
CA GLU A 22 -2.26 -0.87 1.88
C GLU A 22 -1.91 0.08 3.04
N PRO A 23 -2.86 0.47 3.91
CA PRO A 23 -2.54 1.26 5.08
C PRO A 23 -1.80 0.42 6.12
N VAL A 24 -0.66 0.91 6.58
CA VAL A 24 0.07 0.28 7.69
C VAL A 24 -0.63 0.64 9.00
N LEU A 25 -1.13 -0.38 9.68
CA LEU A 25 -1.79 -0.27 10.97
C LEU A 25 -0.85 -0.72 12.09
N THR A 26 -0.96 -0.08 13.25
CA THR A 26 -0.33 -0.52 14.49
C THR A 26 -1.42 -0.94 15.47
N GLN A 27 -1.20 -2.05 16.17
CA GLN A 27 -2.13 -2.55 17.19
C GLN A 27 -1.68 -2.06 18.56
N SER A 28 -2.59 -1.48 19.33
CA SER A 28 -2.34 -1.17 20.75
C SER A 28 -2.36 -2.43 21.61
N ASP A 29 -1.85 -2.32 22.83
CA ASP A 29 -1.91 -3.40 23.85
C ASP A 29 -3.35 -3.85 24.17
N HIS A 30 -4.35 -3.05 23.78
CA HIS A 30 -5.79 -3.33 23.95
C HIS A 30 -6.47 -3.86 22.69
N GLY A 31 -5.71 -4.16 21.64
CA GLY A 31 -6.21 -4.74 20.40
C GLY A 31 -6.75 -3.73 19.38
N THR A 32 -6.67 -2.42 19.66
CA THR A 32 -7.16 -1.37 18.75
C THR A 32 -6.15 -1.13 17.62
N LEU A 33 -6.61 -1.18 16.37
CA LEU A 33 -5.81 -0.83 15.20
C LEU A 33 -5.85 0.67 14.95
N SER A 34 -4.67 1.28 14.80
CA SER A 34 -4.49 2.70 14.48
C SER A 34 -3.65 2.87 13.23
N PHE A 35 -4.08 3.75 12.34
CA PHE A 35 -3.32 4.08 11.14
C PHE A 35 -2.03 4.84 11.49
N THR A 36 -0.91 4.44 10.90
CA THR A 36 0.43 4.99 11.22
C THR A 36 0.82 6.21 10.40
N GLY A 37 0.03 6.60 9.39
CA GLY A 37 0.44 7.62 8.40
C GLY A 37 1.19 7.05 7.20
N VAL A 38 1.46 5.74 7.19
CA VAL A 38 2.24 5.05 6.15
C VAL A 38 1.35 4.14 5.32
N TYR A 39 1.50 4.21 4.00
CA TYR A 39 0.96 3.24 3.06
C TYR A 39 2.07 2.41 2.45
N THR A 40 1.88 1.11 2.38
CA THR A 40 2.68 0.24 1.52
C THR A 40 2.02 0.12 0.15
N LEU A 41 2.83 0.19 -0.90
CA LEU A 41 2.37 0.17 -2.29
C LEU A 41 2.91 -1.08 -2.99
N TYR A 42 2.02 -1.78 -3.69
CA TYR A 42 2.38 -2.93 -4.53
C TYR A 42 1.82 -2.76 -5.94
N LYS A 43 2.51 -3.29 -6.95
CA LYS A 43 1.95 -3.44 -8.28
C LYS A 43 0.97 -4.60 -8.27
N ASP A 44 -0.24 -4.36 -8.76
CA ASP A 44 -1.22 -5.40 -9.02
C ASP A 44 -0.86 -6.05 -10.38
N THR A 45 -0.02 -7.10 -10.32
CA THR A 45 0.59 -7.72 -11.50
C THR A 45 -0.22 -8.84 -12.13
N ASP A 46 -1.31 -9.33 -11.53
CA ASP A 46 -2.06 -10.42 -12.12
C ASP A 46 -3.53 -10.51 -11.70
N LYS A 47 -4.39 -10.83 -12.68
CA LYS A 47 -5.83 -11.12 -12.50
C LYS A 47 -6.10 -12.40 -11.67
N LYS A 48 -5.09 -12.92 -10.99
CA LYS A 48 -5.09 -14.19 -10.24
C LYS A 48 -4.66 -14.06 -8.78
N ASP A 49 -4.04 -12.96 -8.37
CA ASP A 49 -3.67 -12.74 -6.97
C ASP A 49 -4.80 -12.04 -6.22
N LYS A 50 -5.89 -12.80 -6.01
CA LYS A 50 -6.85 -12.48 -4.94
C LYS A 50 -6.19 -12.57 -3.56
N ASP A 51 -5.06 -13.27 -3.45
CA ASP A 51 -4.36 -13.53 -2.21
C ASP A 51 -3.83 -12.25 -1.52
N LEU A 52 -3.54 -11.16 -2.24
CA LEU A 52 -3.10 -9.88 -1.61
C LEU A 52 -4.25 -9.06 -1.00
N LEU A 53 -5.48 -9.22 -1.49
CA LEU A 53 -6.67 -8.60 -0.90
C LEU A 53 -7.36 -9.52 0.12
N ASP A 54 -7.09 -10.83 0.06
CA ASP A 54 -7.62 -11.85 0.97
C ASP A 54 -6.77 -12.03 2.25
N ILE A 55 -5.64 -11.32 2.41
CA ILE A 55 -4.98 -11.16 3.73
C ILE A 55 -5.71 -10.09 4.54
N GLN A 56 -7.01 -10.29 4.75
CA GLN A 56 -7.64 -9.73 5.93
C GLN A 56 -7.05 -10.47 7.12
N GLU A 57 -6.46 -9.71 8.03
CA GLU A 57 -5.97 -10.10 9.34
C GLU A 57 -6.84 -11.20 9.96
N ILE A 58 -6.43 -12.46 9.81
CA ILE A 58 -7.05 -13.54 10.55
C ILE A 58 -6.59 -13.32 11.98
N ALA A 59 -7.54 -13.02 12.86
CA ALA A 59 -7.30 -12.95 14.28
C ALA A 59 -6.43 -14.15 14.71
N PRO A 60 -5.42 -13.96 15.59
CA PRO A 60 -4.38 -14.95 15.89
C PRO A 60 -4.87 -16.27 16.50
N GLU A 61 -6.18 -16.51 16.57
CA GLU A 61 -6.78 -17.70 17.15
C GLU A 61 -7.09 -18.82 16.15
N ILE A 62 -7.13 -18.61 14.83
CA ILE A 62 -7.45 -19.70 13.88
C ILE A 62 -6.71 -19.53 12.54
N GLY A 63 -5.54 -20.15 12.37
CA GLY A 63 -4.94 -20.37 11.05
C GLY A 63 -3.44 -20.14 11.02
N GLU A 64 -2.71 -21.10 10.47
CA GLU A 64 -1.25 -21.06 10.36
C GLU A 64 -0.78 -19.72 9.78
N SER A 65 -0.07 -18.92 10.59
CA SER A 65 0.62 -17.72 10.12
C SER A 65 1.62 -18.13 9.03
N LYS A 66 1.22 -17.97 7.76
CA LYS A 66 2.21 -17.91 6.69
C LYS A 66 3.16 -16.76 7.05
N PRO A 67 4.48 -16.96 7.02
CA PRO A 67 5.40 -15.87 7.25
C PRO A 67 5.08 -14.76 6.25
N LEU A 68 4.81 -13.56 6.76
CA LEU A 68 4.71 -12.36 5.95
C LEU A 68 5.98 -12.32 5.10
N LEU A 69 5.83 -12.36 3.78
CA LEU A 69 6.97 -12.17 2.90
C LEU A 69 7.50 -10.78 3.24
N ASP A 70 8.77 -10.66 3.62
CA ASP A 70 9.39 -9.35 3.81
C ASP A 70 9.16 -8.54 2.52
N ASP A 71 8.50 -7.39 2.62
CA ASP A 71 8.11 -6.55 1.49
C ASP A 71 9.28 -6.27 0.56
N LYS A 72 10.51 -6.20 1.09
CA LYS A 72 11.74 -6.00 0.31
C LYS A 72 12.06 -7.16 -0.64
N ASN A 73 11.54 -8.34 -0.36
CA ASN A 73 11.68 -9.54 -1.18
C ASN A 73 10.45 -9.77 -2.07
N ASN A 74 9.38 -8.98 -1.92
CA ASN A 74 8.22 -9.03 -2.80
C ASN A 74 8.53 -8.31 -4.12
N PRO A 75 8.54 -9.00 -5.28
CA PRO A 75 8.81 -8.38 -6.58
C PRO A 75 7.77 -7.32 -6.99
N ASP A 76 6.59 -7.36 -6.37
CA ASP A 76 5.52 -6.39 -6.61
C ASP A 76 5.63 -5.16 -5.71
N PHE A 77 6.51 -5.15 -4.71
CA PHE A 77 6.71 -4.00 -3.84
C PHE A 77 7.16 -2.77 -4.63
N ALA A 78 6.28 -1.78 -4.70
CA ALA A 78 6.54 -0.50 -5.34
C ALA A 78 7.15 0.51 -4.36
N GLY A 79 6.98 0.33 -3.06
CA GLY A 79 7.59 1.18 -2.04
C GLY A 79 6.62 1.59 -0.95
N GLN A 80 7.02 2.58 -0.15
CA GLN A 80 6.23 3.13 0.94
C GLN A 80 5.98 4.61 0.74
N LEU A 81 4.80 5.06 1.14
CA LEU A 81 4.37 6.44 1.10
C LEU A 81 3.98 6.88 2.50
N THR A 82 4.66 7.89 3.03
CA THR A 82 4.39 8.47 4.34
C THR A 82 3.75 9.84 4.15
N LEU A 83 2.55 10.02 4.70
CA LEU A 83 1.89 11.31 4.75
C LEU A 83 2.31 12.06 6.00
N ASN A 84 2.78 13.31 5.85
CA ASN A 84 2.90 14.20 6.99
C ASN A 84 1.49 14.54 7.50
N THR A 85 1.28 14.49 8.82
CA THR A 85 0.08 14.95 9.52
C THR A 85 -0.37 16.38 9.17
N ALA A 86 0.50 17.19 8.56
CA ALA A 86 0.19 18.54 8.05
C ALA A 86 -0.36 18.56 6.60
N GLY A 87 -0.56 17.41 5.96
CA GLY A 87 -1.35 17.27 4.73
C GLY A 87 -0.78 17.85 3.43
N SER A 88 0.42 18.42 3.44
CA SER A 88 0.98 19.10 2.24
C SER A 88 2.23 18.42 1.65
N GLU A 89 2.80 17.46 2.38
CA GLU A 89 4.10 16.85 2.04
C GLU A 89 4.02 15.33 2.22
N TRP A 90 4.45 14.58 1.21
CA TRP A 90 4.63 13.14 1.30
C TRP A 90 6.09 12.77 1.11
N ILE A 91 6.49 11.69 1.77
CA ILE A 91 7.80 11.05 1.57
C ILE A 91 7.53 9.72 0.89
N TYR A 92 8.22 9.46 -0.22
CA TYR A 92 8.18 8.17 -0.89
C TYR A 92 9.53 7.48 -0.77
N THR A 93 9.53 6.24 -0.27
CA THR A 93 10.69 5.37 -0.21
C THR A 93 10.47 4.24 -1.21
N SER A 94 11.27 4.22 -2.28
CA SER A 94 11.21 3.16 -3.29
C SER A 94 11.69 1.82 -2.72
N GLY A 95 11.12 0.72 -3.21
CA GLY A 95 11.71 -0.60 -2.99
C GLY A 95 13.02 -0.80 -3.75
N ASP A 96 13.92 -1.63 -3.18
CA ASP A 96 15.23 -1.95 -3.75
C ASP A 96 15.15 -2.83 -5.01
N LYS A 97 14.02 -3.51 -5.20
CA LYS A 97 13.79 -4.48 -6.29
C LYS A 97 12.36 -4.40 -6.81
N GLY A 98 12.00 -3.30 -7.48
CA GLY A 98 10.63 -3.16 -7.96
C GLY A 98 10.37 -1.94 -8.82
N VAL A 99 9.08 -1.60 -8.90
CA VAL A 99 8.55 -0.46 -9.66
C VAL A 99 8.86 0.82 -8.91
N VAL A 100 9.79 1.61 -9.42
CA VAL A 100 9.98 2.99 -8.94
C VAL A 100 8.88 3.86 -9.56
N LEU A 101 8.06 4.45 -8.69
CA LEU A 101 7.03 5.42 -9.11
C LEU A 101 7.67 6.80 -9.27
N SER A 102 7.36 7.46 -10.39
CA SER A 102 7.74 8.84 -10.59
C SER A 102 6.93 9.79 -9.70
N VAL A 103 7.38 11.03 -9.57
CA VAL A 103 6.65 12.05 -8.79
C VAL A 103 5.23 12.27 -9.31
N ASN A 104 5.01 12.20 -10.63
CA ASN A 104 3.68 12.36 -11.23
C ASN A 104 2.76 11.17 -10.94
N GLU A 105 3.32 9.97 -10.89
CA GLU A 105 2.61 8.75 -10.54
C GLU A 105 2.25 8.74 -9.06
N GLN A 106 3.18 9.14 -8.19
CA GLN A 106 2.93 9.32 -6.75
C GLN A 106 1.80 10.33 -6.50
N LYS A 107 1.79 11.47 -7.20
CA LYS A 107 0.73 12.49 -7.07
C LYS A 107 -0.67 11.96 -7.36
N GLN A 108 -0.81 11.04 -8.32
CA GLN A 108 -2.11 10.41 -8.60
C GLN A 108 -2.60 9.58 -7.42
N ILE A 109 -1.69 8.86 -6.75
CA ILE A 109 -1.98 8.06 -5.55
C ILE A 109 -2.33 8.97 -4.37
N ILE A 110 -1.55 10.04 -4.16
CA ILE A 110 -1.82 11.03 -3.09
C ILE A 110 -3.21 11.65 -3.26
N ALA A 111 -3.54 12.13 -4.46
CA ALA A 111 -4.84 12.75 -4.73
C ALA A 111 -5.99 11.76 -4.49
N PHE A 112 -5.80 10.49 -4.83
CA PHE A 112 -6.77 9.44 -4.53
C PHE A 112 -6.92 9.21 -3.03
N ILE A 113 -5.81 9.11 -2.29
CA ILE A 113 -5.85 8.94 -0.83
C ILE A 113 -6.57 10.12 -0.18
N GLU A 114 -6.22 11.36 -0.53
CA GLU A 114 -6.83 12.58 0.03
C GLU A 114 -8.34 12.69 -0.23
N THR A 115 -8.82 12.20 -1.37
CA THR A 115 -10.26 12.20 -1.69
C THR A 115 -11.04 11.11 -0.97
N ASP A 116 -10.43 9.97 -0.61
CA ASP A 116 -11.06 8.92 0.19
C ASP A 116 -11.03 9.20 1.71
N HIS A 117 -10.26 10.19 2.17
CA HIS A 117 -10.27 10.64 3.57
C HIS A 117 -11.29 11.77 3.86
N GLN A 118 -12.00 12.27 2.85
CA GLN A 118 -13.11 13.22 3.00
C GLN A 118 -14.45 12.50 3.15
#